data_AF-A0A150SB33-F1
#
_entry.id   AF-A0A150SB33-F1
#
_cell.length_a   1.000
_cell.length_b   1.000
_cell.length_c   1.000
_cell.angle_alpha   90.00
_cell.angle_beta   90.00
_cell.angle_gamma   90.00
#
_symmetry.space_group_name_H-M   'P 1'
#
loop_
_entity.id
_entity.type
_entity.pdbx_description
1 polymer ?
#
loop_
_entity_poly.entity_id
_entity_poly.type
_entity_poly.pdbx_seq_one_letter_code
_entity_poly.pdbx_strand_id
1 'polypeptide(L)' 'MPSYRRARSAAEILRSVSPRERVVMLRYGLDLDDPAHAELFVSGVRAADDAIAAQERWERENALR' A
#
# COMPACT_ATOMS: atom_id res chain seq x y z
N MET A 1 17.95 -0.95 14.95
CA MET A 1 17.66 -2.02 13.96
C MET A 1 16.64 -1.47 12.98
N PRO A 2 16.98 -1.17 11.72
CA PRO A 2 15.93 -0.91 10.75
C PRO A 2 15.28 -2.26 10.47
N SER A 3 14.14 -2.51 11.09
CA SER A 3 13.24 -3.54 10.62
C SER A 3 12.83 -3.13 9.20
N TYR A 4 13.55 -3.62 8.20
CA TYR A 4 13.01 -3.71 6.85
C TYR A 4 11.76 -4.56 7.01
N ARG A 5 10.61 -3.91 7.25
CA ARG A 5 9.31 -4.55 7.21
C ARG A 5 9.29 -5.17 5.81
N ARG A 6 9.40 -6.50 5.76
CA ARG A 6 9.44 -7.27 4.51
C ARG A 6 8.40 -6.68 3.57
N ALA A 7 8.82 -6.30 2.36
CA ALA A 7 7.90 -5.75 1.38
C ALA A 7 6.71 -6.72 1.24
N ARG A 8 5.50 -6.23 1.54
CA ARG A 8 4.30 -7.06 1.51
C ARG A 8 4.14 -7.62 0.11
N SER A 9 3.92 -8.92 0.01
CA SER A 9 3.56 -9.55 -1.25
C SER A 9 2.22 -8.99 -1.76
N ALA A 10 1.98 -9.08 -3.07
CA ALA A 10 0.70 -8.67 -3.65
C ALA A 10 -0.48 -9.39 -2.98
N ALA A 11 -0.33 -10.70 -2.72
CA ALA A 11 -1.33 -11.51 -2.05
C ALA A 11 -1.58 -11.09 -0.59
N GLU A 12 -0.56 -10.62 0.14
CA GLU A 12 -0.76 -10.07 1.49
C GLU A 12 -1.49 -8.73 1.43
N ILE A 13 -1.16 -7.85 0.48
CA ILE A 13 -1.85 -6.57 0.27
C ILE A 13 -3.32 -6.81 -0.06
N LEU A 14 -3.62 -7.67 -1.04
CA LEU A 14 -4.99 -7.96 -1.46
C LEU A 14 -5.83 -8.65 -0.37
N ARG A 15 -5.21 -9.49 0.46
CA ARG A 15 -5.88 -10.11 1.62
C ARG A 15 -6.10 -9.15 2.79
N SER A 16 -5.33 -8.06 2.86
CA SER A 16 -5.51 -7.05 3.92
C SER A 16 -6.72 -6.15 3.67
N VAL A 17 -7.23 -6.11 2.43
CA VAL A 17 -8.45 -5.36 2.11
C VAL A 17 -9.67 -6.14 2.56
N SER A 18 -10.42 -5.58 3.50
CA SER A 18 -11.64 -6.19 4.02
C SER A 18 -12.73 -6.28 2.94
N PRO A 19 -13.69 -7.21 3.08
CA PRO A 19 -14.83 -7.29 2.16
C PRO A 19 -15.62 -5.97 2.04
N ARG A 20 -15.72 -5.20 3.13
CA ARG A 20 -16.40 -3.90 3.12
C ARG A 20 -15.65 -2.88 2.28
N GLU A 21 -14.33 -2.82 2.37
CA GLU A 21 -13.50 -1.93 1.57
C GLU A 21 -13.56 -2.30 0.09
N ARG A 22 -13.55 -3.60 -0.24
CA ARG A 22 -13.75 -4.09 -1.61
C ARG A 22 -15.07 -3.60 -2.21
N VAL A 23 -16.18 -3.66 -1.45
CA VAL A 23 -17.48 -3.13 -1.90
C VAL A 23 -17.42 -1.61 -2.13
N VAL A 24 -16.71 -0.86 -1.29
CA VAL A 24 -16.56 0.59 -1.47
C VAL A 24 -15.75 0.90 -2.73
N MET A 25 -14.63 0.20 -2.94
CA MET A 25 -13.79 0.35 -4.13
C MET A 25 -14.56 0.04 -5.41
N LEU A 26 -15.37 -1.02 -5.40
CA LEU A 26 -16.21 -1.40 -6.53
C LEU A 26 -17.19 -0.30 -6.93
N ARG A 27 -17.75 0.44 -5.95
CA ARG A 27 -18.64 1.60 -6.22
C ARG A 27 -17.92 2.73 -6.96
N TYR A 28 -16.59 2.80 -6.85
CA TYR A 28 -15.76 3.76 -7.57
C TYR A 28 -15.12 3.16 -8.84
N GLY A 29 -15.53 1.95 -9.24
CA GLY A 29 -15.05 1.28 -10.45
C GLY A 29 -13.75 0.50 -10.27
N LEU A 30 -13.24 0.35 -9.05
CA LEU A 30 -12.06 -0.47 -8.76
C LEU A 30 -12.48 -1.84 -8.25
N ASP A 31 -12.51 -2.83 -9.15
CA ASP A 31 -12.83 -4.23 -8.84
C ASP A 31 -11.56 -5.04 -8.56
N LEU A 32 -11.30 -5.43 -7.31
CA LEU A 32 -10.10 -6.20 -6.97
C LEU A 32 -10.16 -7.68 -7.37
N ASP A 33 -11.28 -8.17 -7.90
CA ASP A 33 -11.38 -9.50 -8.49
C ASP A 33 -11.00 -9.48 -9.99
N ASP A 34 -10.97 -8.30 -10.61
CA ASP A 34 -10.33 -8.07 -11.90
C ASP A 34 -8.80 -7.97 -11.76
N PRO A 35 -8.00 -8.79 -12.48
CA PRO A 35 -6.55 -8.79 -12.35
C PRO A 35 -5.89 -7.44 -12.66
N ALA A 36 -6.39 -6.69 -13.64
CA ALA A 36 -5.77 -5.42 -14.03
C ALA A 36 -5.97 -4.35 -12.95
N HIS A 37 -7.16 -4.28 -12.38
CA HIS A 37 -7.45 -3.43 -11.23
C HIS A 37 -6.68 -3.85 -9.97
N ALA A 38 -6.55 -5.16 -9.72
CA ALA A 38 -5.75 -5.67 -8.60
C ALA A 38 -4.27 -5.29 -8.71
N GLU A 39 -3.69 -5.37 -9.91
CA GLU A 39 -2.31 -4.95 -10.19
C GLU A 39 -2.14 -3.44 -9.98
N LEU A 40 -3.05 -2.62 -10.51
CA LEU A 40 -3.04 -1.16 -10.32
C LEU A 40 -3.11 -0.79 -8.84
N PHE A 41 -4.00 -1.44 -8.08
CA PHE A 41 -4.13 -1.23 -6.65
C PHE A 41 -2.84 -1.57 -5.89
N VAL A 42 -2.27 -2.75 -6.14
CA VAL A 42 -1.02 -3.19 -5.48
C VAL A 42 0.13 -2.25 -5.81
N SER A 43 0.22 -1.78 -7.06
CA SER A 43 1.24 -0.82 -7.49
C SER A 43 1.09 0.51 -6.75
N GLY A 44 -0.14 1.03 -6.64
CA GLY A 44 -0.43 2.25 -5.90
C GLY A 44 -0.09 2.14 -4.40
N VAL A 45 -0.42 1.01 -3.76
CA VAL A 45 -0.07 0.77 -2.35
C VAL A 45 1.44 0.76 -2.15
N ARG A 46 2.20 0.14 -3.05
CA ARG A 46 3.67 0.13 -2.96
C ARG A 46 4.26 1.52 -3.11
N ALA A 47 3.79 2.29 -4.09
CA ALA A 47 4.24 3.67 -4.28
C ALA A 47 3.93 4.54 -3.05
N ALA A 48 2.77 4.35 -2.43
CA ALA A 48 2.43 5.04 -1.19
C ALA A 48 3.31 4.61 0.00
N ASP A 49 3.54 3.30 0.17
CA ASP A 49 4.43 2.76 1.22
C ASP A 49 5.86 3.34 1.07
N ASP A 50 6.38 3.44 -0.17
CA ASP A 50 7.70 4.01 -0.45
C ASP A 50 7.75 5.52 -0.14
N ALA A 51 6.71 6.28 -0.51
CA ALA A 51 6.61 7.70 -0.23
C ALA A 51 6.53 7.99 1.28
N ILE A 52 5.75 7.21 2.03
CA ILE A 52 5.67 7.28 3.49
C ILE A 52 7.04 6.97 4.10
N ALA A 53 7.70 5.90 3.66
CA ALA A 53 9.01 5.54 4.16
C ALA A 53 10.07 6.61 3.86
N ALA A 54 9.98 7.30 2.72
CA ALA A 54 10.85 8.44 2.40
C ALA A 54 10.59 9.63 3.33
N GLN A 55 9.32 9.95 3.58
CA GLN A 55 8.92 11.00 4.51
C GLN A 55 9.42 10.71 5.93
N GLU A 56 9.22 9.50 6.46
CA GLU A 56 9.70 9.09 7.78
C GLU A 56 11.23 9.15 7.93
N ARG A 57 11.97 8.92 6.84
CA ARG A 57 13.44 9.10 6.84
C ARG A 57 13.79 10.58 6.94
N TRP A 58 13.18 11.41 6.10
CA TRP A 58 13.39 12.86 6.12
C TRP A 58 13.04 13.46 7.48
N GLU A 59 11.91 13.09 8.08
CA GLU A 59 11.49 13.57 9.40
C GLU A 59 12.50 13.18 10.48
N ARG A 60 13.00 11.95 10.47
CA ARG A 60 14.03 11.51 11.43
C ARG A 60 15.35 12.26 11.27
N GLU A 61 15.77 12.53 10.03
CA GLU A 61 17.01 13.26 9.74
C GLU A 61 16.89 14.73 10.17
N ASN A 62 15.72 15.34 10.00
CA ASN A 62 15.49 16.75 10.36
C ASN A 62 15.08 16.94 11.83
N ALA A 63 14.55 15.93 12.51
CA ALA A 63 14.28 15.98 13.95
C ALA A 63 15.55 15.92 14.82
N LEU A 64 16.69 15.50 14.24
CA LEU A 64 18.00 15.46 14.88
C LEU A 64 18.84 16.72 14.65
N ARG A 65 18.27 17.73 14.00
CA ARG A 65 18.92 18.98 13.60
C ARG A 65 18.40 20.15 14.43
#